data_AF-A2YJH0-F1
#
_entry.id   AF-A2YJH0-F1
#
_cell.length_a   1.000
_cell.length_b   1.000
_cell.length_c   1.000
_cell.angle_alpha   90.00
_cell.angle_beta   90.00
_cell.angle_gamma   90.00
#
_symmetry.space_group_name_H-M   'P 1'
#
loop_
_entity.id
_entity.type
_entity.pdbx_description
1 polymer ?
#
loop_
_entity_poly.entity_id
_entity_poly.type
_entity_poly.pdbx_seq_one_letter_code
_entity_poly.pdbx_strand_id
1 'polypeptide(L)'
;MEDKVLLAVGASLVLVFLSKLISSYAKKPRLNLPPGPWTLPLIGSAHHLVSWSESVHSVIGKLAREHGPVMQLWLGEVPTVVASSPEAAQEILRDHDLIFADRHLTSTTAAITFGGTDVVMAQYGERWRHLRKLLTQELLTVARVRSFRRVREEEVARLVRDLSAAAASGATVNLTDMVNRLVNDTVLRCSVGSRCKYREEFLAALHAILHQTSALSVADLFPSSKLASMVATGPRNVLANRNKVERIIEEIIQERKNQIETDMMSGNDDVGDKAAVESKSCSLDVLLRLQKEGGTPIPITNQVITVLLWVSKLHITVF
;
A
#
# COMPACT_ATOMS: atom_id res chain seq x y z
N MET A 1 28.70 20.31 -31.17
CA MET A 1 28.13 18.93 -31.30
C MET A 1 26.81 18.85 -30.53
N GLU A 2 26.74 19.49 -29.37
CA GLU A 2 25.56 19.58 -28.50
C GLU A 2 24.33 20.23 -29.17
N ASP A 3 24.50 21.32 -29.94
CA ASP A 3 23.36 21.99 -30.61
C ASP A 3 22.64 21.12 -31.64
N LYS A 4 23.40 20.30 -32.38
CA LYS A 4 22.85 19.37 -33.38
C LYS A 4 22.10 18.23 -32.71
N VAL A 5 22.57 17.78 -31.55
CA VAL A 5 21.88 16.76 -30.74
C VAL A 5 20.59 17.33 -30.17
N LEU A 6 20.61 18.55 -29.64
CA LEU A 6 19.42 19.21 -29.10
C LEU A 6 18.34 19.41 -30.18
N LEU A 7 18.73 19.87 -31.37
CA LEU A 7 17.85 20.02 -32.53
C LEU A 7 17.28 18.67 -32.99
N ALA A 8 18.10 17.62 -33.06
CA ALA A 8 17.65 16.29 -33.46
C ALA A 8 16.66 15.69 -32.45
N VAL A 9 16.90 15.87 -31.15
CA VAL A 9 15.98 15.46 -30.08
C VAL A 9 14.67 16.23 -30.18
N GLY A 10 14.74 17.56 -30.34
CA GLY A 10 13.55 18.41 -30.51
C GLY A 10 12.70 18.01 -31.71
N ALA A 11 13.33 17.82 -32.87
CA ALA A 11 12.64 17.38 -34.09
C ALA A 11 11.99 15.99 -33.92
N SER A 12 12.68 15.07 -33.23
CA SER A 12 12.14 13.72 -32.95
C SER A 12 10.91 13.79 -32.05
N LEU A 13 10.93 14.62 -31.00
CA LEU A 13 9.76 14.82 -30.12
C LEU A 13 8.57 15.42 -30.87
N VAL A 14 8.82 16.39 -31.76
CA VAL A 14 7.78 16.98 -32.60
C VAL A 14 7.19 15.94 -33.55
N LEU A 15 8.00 15.10 -34.18
CA LEU A 15 7.51 14.02 -35.06
C LEU A 15 6.67 12.99 -34.30
N VAL A 16 7.10 12.59 -33.09
CA VAL A 16 6.33 11.69 -32.23
C VAL A 16 5.00 12.34 -31.84
N PHE A 17 5.00 13.62 -31.46
CA PHE A 17 3.79 14.35 -31.12
C PHE A 17 2.82 14.43 -32.31
N LEU A 18 3.32 14.80 -33.49
CA LEU A 18 2.52 14.90 -34.71
C LEU A 18 1.96 13.52 -35.12
N SER A 19 2.76 12.45 -35.06
CA SER A 19 2.27 11.10 -35.37
C SER A 19 1.16 10.65 -34.43
N LYS A 20 1.27 10.94 -33.12
CA LYS A 20 0.23 10.66 -32.12
C LYS A 20 -1.01 11.54 -32.33
N LEU A 21 -0.84 12.80 -32.72
CA LEU A 21 -1.92 13.71 -33.08
C LEU A 21 -2.70 13.14 -34.27
N ILE A 22 -2.02 12.78 -35.36
CA ILE A 22 -2.62 12.17 -36.56
C ILE A 22 -3.33 10.86 -36.21
N SER A 23 -2.70 10.00 -35.41
CA SER A 23 -3.31 8.75 -34.93
C SER A 23 -4.55 8.98 -34.06
N SER A 24 -4.59 10.07 -33.30
CA SER A 24 -5.77 10.46 -32.50
C SER A 24 -6.97 10.84 -33.38
N TYR A 25 -6.72 11.40 -34.57
CA TYR A 25 -7.75 11.73 -35.56
C TYR A 25 -8.12 10.54 -36.47
N ALA A 26 -7.35 9.45 -36.46
CA ALA A 26 -7.68 8.25 -37.21
C ALA A 26 -8.94 7.59 -36.64
N LYS A 27 -9.87 7.19 -37.51
CA LYS A 27 -11.14 6.52 -37.11
C LYS A 27 -10.83 5.20 -36.39
N LYS A 28 -10.94 5.20 -35.06
CA LYS A 28 -10.86 3.97 -34.26
C LYS A 28 -12.12 3.12 -34.43
N PRO A 29 -12.03 1.78 -34.35
CA PRO A 29 -13.21 0.92 -34.31
C PRO A 29 -14.15 1.35 -33.19
N ARG A 30 -15.46 1.35 -33.46
CA ARG A 30 -16.49 1.70 -32.46
C ARG A 30 -16.60 0.57 -31.44
N LEU A 31 -15.75 0.62 -30.43
CA LEU A 31 -15.95 -0.15 -29.20
C LEU A 31 -17.05 0.55 -28.39
N ASN A 32 -17.95 -0.23 -27.76
CA ASN A 32 -18.97 0.27 -26.85
C ASN A 32 -18.32 0.64 -25.49
N LEU A 33 -17.43 1.62 -25.51
CA LEU A 33 -16.76 2.11 -24.31
C LEU A 33 -17.67 3.06 -23.52
N PRO A 34 -17.50 3.14 -22.20
CA PRO A 34 -18.17 4.17 -21.40
C PRO A 34 -17.88 5.58 -21.92
N PRO A 35 -18.79 6.54 -21.71
CA PRO A 35 -18.54 7.96 -22.01
C PRO A 35 -17.35 8.48 -21.20
N GLY A 36 -16.75 9.60 -21.59
CA GLY A 36 -15.66 10.20 -20.84
C GLY A 36 -15.27 11.58 -21.34
N PRO A 37 -14.43 12.30 -20.58
CA PRO A 37 -13.93 13.60 -21.00
C PRO A 37 -13.04 13.47 -22.25
N TRP A 38 -12.91 14.58 -22.96
CA TRP A 38 -12.02 14.68 -24.10
C TRP A 38 -10.55 14.41 -23.70
N THR A 39 -9.77 13.94 -24.66
CA THR A 39 -8.39 13.49 -24.43
C THR A 39 -7.39 14.31 -25.24
N LEU A 40 -6.21 14.52 -24.67
CA LEU A 40 -5.04 15.05 -25.38
C LEU A 40 -4.21 13.92 -25.97
N PRO A 41 -3.47 14.15 -27.08
CA PRO A 41 -2.48 13.20 -27.56
C PRO A 41 -1.47 12.88 -26.45
N LEU A 42 -1.01 11.62 -26.42
CA LEU A 42 -0.02 11.08 -25.49
C LEU A 42 -0.50 10.95 -24.03
N ILE A 43 -1.00 12.01 -23.40
CA ILE A 43 -1.35 12.01 -21.96
C ILE A 43 -2.82 11.63 -21.67
N GLY A 44 -3.68 11.63 -22.68
CA GLY A 44 -5.08 11.28 -22.53
C GLY A 44 -5.86 12.29 -21.67
N SER A 45 -6.64 11.77 -20.73
CA SER A 45 -7.43 12.54 -19.74
C SER A 45 -6.61 12.95 -18.51
N ALA A 46 -5.34 12.56 -18.39
CA ALA A 46 -4.53 12.82 -17.19
C ALA A 46 -4.44 14.31 -16.82
N HIS A 47 -4.48 15.20 -17.81
CA HIS A 47 -4.44 16.65 -17.61
C HIS A 47 -5.61 17.20 -16.79
N HIS A 48 -6.78 16.53 -16.81
CA HIS A 48 -7.92 16.91 -15.96
C HIS A 48 -7.61 16.69 -14.48
N LEU A 49 -6.75 15.73 -14.15
CA LEU A 49 -6.41 15.35 -12.77
C LEU A 49 -5.27 16.19 -12.16
N VAL A 50 -4.60 17.01 -12.97
CA VAL A 50 -3.54 17.90 -12.53
C VAL A 50 -4.18 19.17 -11.96
N SER A 51 -4.64 19.09 -10.70
CA SER A 51 -5.15 20.24 -9.96
C SER A 51 -4.22 20.61 -8.81
N TRP A 52 -3.93 21.90 -8.68
CA TRP A 52 -3.07 22.45 -7.62
C TRP A 52 -3.81 22.61 -6.28
N SER A 53 -5.14 22.64 -6.28
CA SER A 53 -5.96 22.96 -5.11
C SER A 53 -6.98 21.88 -4.75
N GLU A 54 -7.22 20.90 -5.63
CA GLU A 54 -8.21 19.86 -5.40
C GLU A 54 -7.58 18.47 -5.39
N SER A 55 -8.11 17.60 -4.53
CA SER A 55 -7.74 16.20 -4.53
C SER A 55 -8.20 15.51 -5.82
N VAL A 56 -7.43 14.51 -6.26
CA VAL A 56 -7.74 13.72 -7.46
C VAL A 56 -9.15 13.11 -7.40
N HIS A 57 -9.56 12.61 -6.23
CA HIS A 57 -10.90 12.02 -6.05
C HIS A 57 -12.03 13.05 -6.19
N SER A 58 -11.85 14.30 -5.76
CA SER A 58 -12.84 15.38 -5.95
C SER A 58 -13.04 15.68 -7.43
N VAL A 59 -11.92 15.81 -8.16
CA VAL A 59 -11.93 16.04 -9.61
C VAL A 59 -12.61 14.91 -10.35
N ILE A 60 -12.28 13.65 -10.03
CA ILE A 60 -12.93 12.47 -10.61
C ILE A 60 -14.44 12.49 -10.33
N GLY A 61 -14.86 12.87 -9.12
CA GLY A 61 -16.27 12.98 -8.77
C GLY A 61 -17.01 14.08 -9.55
N LYS A 62 -16.35 15.19 -9.90
CA LYS A 62 -16.91 16.22 -10.79
C LYS A 62 -17.09 15.68 -12.20
N LEU A 63 -16.06 15.04 -12.76
CA LEU A 63 -16.11 14.42 -14.07
C LEU A 63 -17.21 13.34 -14.17
N ALA A 64 -17.38 12.53 -13.13
CA ALA A 64 -18.44 11.51 -13.08
C ALA A 64 -19.86 12.12 -13.10
N ARG A 65 -20.05 13.31 -12.51
CA ARG A 65 -21.34 14.02 -12.59
C ARG A 65 -21.64 14.54 -14.00
N GLU A 66 -20.60 14.85 -14.78
CA GLU A 66 -20.75 15.37 -16.15
C GLU A 66 -20.89 14.25 -17.18
N HIS A 67 -20.13 13.16 -17.03
CA HIS A 67 -20.04 12.08 -18.01
C HIS A 67 -20.85 10.84 -17.66
N GLY A 68 -21.31 10.72 -16.40
CA GLY A 68 -22.13 9.62 -15.93
C GLY A 68 -21.43 8.72 -14.91
N PRO A 69 -22.20 7.82 -14.26
CA PRO A 69 -21.74 7.01 -13.14
C PRO A 69 -20.72 5.93 -13.51
N VAL A 70 -20.60 5.60 -14.80
CA VAL A 70 -19.54 4.76 -15.36
C VAL A 70 -18.91 5.55 -16.50
N MET A 71 -17.64 5.93 -16.33
CA MET A 71 -16.92 6.73 -17.32
C MET A 71 -15.51 6.21 -17.61
N GLN A 72 -15.01 6.53 -18.79
CA GLN A 72 -13.67 6.17 -19.26
C GLN A 72 -12.71 7.34 -19.12
N LEU A 73 -11.58 7.09 -18.46
CA LEU A 73 -10.40 7.95 -18.44
C LEU A 73 -9.24 7.25 -19.15
N TRP A 74 -8.34 8.05 -19.71
CA TRP A 74 -7.07 7.57 -20.27
C TRP A 74 -5.92 8.24 -19.53
N LEU A 75 -5.17 7.47 -18.74
CA LEU A 75 -4.03 7.97 -17.97
C LEU A 75 -2.75 7.64 -18.71
N GLY A 76 -2.36 8.51 -19.66
CA GLY A 76 -1.31 8.20 -20.61
C GLY A 76 -1.71 7.01 -21.50
N GLU A 77 -1.00 5.90 -21.35
CA GLU A 77 -1.26 4.63 -22.05
C GLU A 77 -2.22 3.71 -21.28
N VAL A 78 -2.57 4.05 -20.04
CA VAL A 78 -3.36 3.18 -19.16
C VAL A 78 -4.85 3.53 -19.26
N PRO A 79 -5.71 2.63 -19.82
CA PRO A 79 -7.15 2.81 -19.77
C PRO A 79 -7.66 2.64 -18.33
N THR A 80 -8.55 3.52 -17.89
CA THR A 80 -9.12 3.48 -16.54
C THR A 80 -10.63 3.70 -16.61
N VAL A 81 -11.40 2.75 -16.09
CA VAL A 81 -12.85 2.89 -15.93
C VAL A 81 -13.10 3.38 -14.50
N VAL A 82 -13.91 4.44 -14.39
CA VAL A 82 -14.36 4.97 -13.10
C VAL A 82 -15.80 4.56 -12.87
N ALA A 83 -16.07 3.93 -11.72
CA ALA A 83 -17.40 3.68 -11.21
C ALA A 83 -17.70 4.65 -10.06
N SER A 84 -18.82 5.36 -10.12
CA SER A 84 -19.21 6.42 -9.17
C SER A 84 -20.68 6.34 -8.77
N SER A 85 -21.26 5.13 -8.78
CA SER A 85 -22.59 4.85 -8.25
C SER A 85 -22.59 3.54 -7.44
N PRO A 86 -23.53 3.37 -6.49
CA PRO A 86 -23.71 2.10 -5.78
C PRO A 86 -23.96 0.92 -6.72
N GLU A 87 -24.73 1.11 -7.79
CA GLU A 87 -25.07 0.08 -8.76
C GLU A 87 -23.83 -0.40 -9.53
N ALA A 88 -23.02 0.54 -10.04
CA ALA A 88 -21.76 0.20 -10.70
C ALA A 88 -20.74 -0.43 -9.74
N ALA A 89 -20.71 0.02 -8.48
CA ALA A 89 -19.86 -0.60 -7.46
C ALA A 89 -20.31 -2.04 -7.14
N GLN A 90 -21.62 -2.30 -7.08
CA GLN A 90 -22.15 -3.65 -6.90
C GLN A 90 -21.77 -4.55 -8.07
N GLU A 91 -21.94 -4.07 -9.31
CA GLU A 91 -21.60 -4.84 -10.50
C GLU A 91 -20.12 -5.26 -10.51
N ILE A 92 -19.22 -4.34 -10.15
CA ILE A 92 -17.76 -4.60 -10.13
C ILE A 92 -17.32 -5.43 -8.92
N LEU A 93 -17.80 -5.09 -7.72
CA LEU A 93 -17.26 -5.62 -6.45
C LEU A 93 -18.02 -6.84 -5.92
N ARG A 94 -19.17 -7.17 -6.51
CA ARG A 94 -20.00 -8.31 -6.09
C ARG A 94 -20.38 -9.21 -7.27
N ASP A 95 -20.99 -8.65 -8.30
CA ASP A 95 -21.59 -9.49 -9.36
C ASP A 95 -20.51 -10.03 -10.32
N HIS A 96 -19.43 -9.27 -10.52
CA HIS A 96 -18.26 -9.64 -11.32
C HIS A 96 -16.94 -9.57 -10.53
N ASP A 97 -17.00 -9.79 -9.21
CA ASP A 97 -15.88 -9.63 -8.27
C ASP A 97 -14.60 -10.38 -8.68
N LEU A 98 -14.72 -11.62 -9.17
CA LEU A 98 -13.59 -12.43 -9.63
C LEU A 98 -12.93 -11.89 -10.90
N ILE A 99 -13.70 -11.27 -11.81
CA ILE A 99 -13.16 -10.68 -13.05
C ILE A 99 -12.33 -9.43 -12.70
N PHE A 100 -12.76 -8.67 -11.69
CA PHE A 100 -12.09 -7.46 -11.20
C PHE A 100 -11.22 -7.71 -9.95
N ALA A 101 -10.90 -8.97 -9.66
CA ALA A 101 -10.13 -9.33 -8.46
C ALA A 101 -8.66 -8.90 -8.58
N ASP A 102 -8.12 -8.89 -9.80
CA ASP A 102 -6.75 -8.49 -10.06
C ASP A 102 -6.55 -6.98 -9.86
N ARG A 103 -5.31 -6.60 -9.52
CA ARG A 103 -4.89 -5.22 -9.34
C ARG A 103 -3.92 -4.84 -10.44
N HIS A 104 -4.11 -3.66 -11.01
CA HIS A 104 -3.14 -3.11 -11.96
C HIS A 104 -1.86 -2.77 -11.22
N LEU A 105 -0.80 -3.54 -11.49
CA LEU A 105 0.49 -3.37 -10.87
C LEU A 105 1.32 -2.35 -11.66
N THR A 106 1.37 -1.13 -11.15
CA THR A 106 2.21 -0.06 -11.69
C THR A 106 3.68 -0.27 -11.31
N SER A 107 4.61 0.43 -11.97
CA SER A 107 6.05 0.33 -11.64
C SER A 107 6.32 0.74 -10.18
N THR A 108 5.65 1.79 -9.72
CA THR A 108 5.76 2.28 -8.34
C THR A 108 5.18 1.26 -7.36
N THR A 109 4.01 0.70 -7.65
CA THR A 109 3.36 -0.28 -6.76
C THR A 109 4.06 -1.63 -6.76
N ALA A 110 4.65 -2.07 -7.88
CA ALA A 110 5.51 -3.25 -7.94
C ALA A 110 6.74 -3.11 -7.03
N ALA A 111 7.37 -1.93 -7.02
CA ALA A 111 8.55 -1.67 -6.21
C ALA A 111 8.26 -1.82 -4.70
N ILE A 112 7.14 -1.27 -4.22
CA ILE A 112 6.70 -1.35 -2.81
C ILE A 112 6.17 -2.74 -2.43
N THR A 113 5.53 -3.47 -3.35
CA THR A 113 4.81 -4.72 -3.04
C THR A 113 5.54 -5.99 -3.42
N PHE A 114 6.87 -5.96 -3.42
CA PHE A 114 7.69 -7.15 -3.75
C PHE A 114 7.30 -7.76 -5.11
N GLY A 115 7.04 -6.89 -6.11
CA GLY A 115 6.57 -7.32 -7.43
C GLY A 115 5.13 -7.84 -7.46
N GLY A 116 4.27 -7.39 -6.55
CA GLY A 116 2.89 -7.88 -6.45
C GLY A 116 2.82 -9.29 -5.88
N THR A 117 3.66 -9.61 -4.89
CA THR A 117 3.62 -10.90 -4.18
C THR A 117 3.04 -10.79 -2.77
N ASP A 118 2.59 -9.59 -2.40
CA ASP A 118 1.90 -9.27 -1.16
C ASP A 118 0.39 -9.57 -1.23
N VAL A 119 -0.35 -9.41 -0.13
CA VAL A 119 -1.80 -9.72 -0.14
C VAL A 119 -2.69 -8.56 -0.63
N VAL A 120 -2.16 -7.34 -0.81
CA VAL A 120 -2.89 -6.16 -1.31
C VAL A 120 -2.84 -6.08 -2.83
N MET A 121 -1.66 -6.23 -3.44
CA MET A 121 -1.47 -6.04 -4.88
C MET A 121 -1.23 -7.34 -5.67
N ALA A 122 -1.12 -8.50 -5.01
CA ALA A 122 -1.02 -9.75 -5.76
C ALA A 122 -2.28 -10.08 -6.55
N GLN A 123 -2.04 -10.70 -7.70
CA GLN A 123 -3.09 -11.27 -8.54
C GLN A 123 -3.84 -12.37 -7.78
N TYR A 124 -5.13 -12.48 -8.11
CA TYR A 124 -5.98 -13.49 -7.55
C TYR A 124 -5.52 -14.88 -7.99
N GLY A 125 -5.34 -15.78 -7.03
CA GLY A 125 -4.90 -17.14 -7.30
C GLY A 125 -4.72 -17.95 -6.03
N GLU A 126 -4.32 -19.22 -6.18
CA GLU A 126 -4.04 -20.16 -5.09
C GLU A 126 -3.18 -19.53 -3.99
N ARG A 127 -2.06 -18.91 -4.37
CA ARG A 127 -1.12 -18.29 -3.43
C ARG A 127 -1.79 -17.18 -2.62
N TRP A 128 -2.47 -16.26 -3.29
CA TRP A 128 -3.16 -15.15 -2.63
C TRP A 128 -4.26 -15.65 -1.69
N ARG A 129 -5.04 -16.65 -2.11
CA ARG A 129 -6.09 -17.26 -1.29
C ARG A 129 -5.52 -17.87 -0.01
N HIS A 130 -4.41 -18.61 -0.10
CA HIS A 130 -3.75 -19.20 1.06
C HIS A 130 -3.18 -18.14 2.01
N LEU A 131 -2.52 -17.09 1.50
CA LEU A 131 -2.02 -15.99 2.34
C LEU A 131 -3.17 -15.23 3.03
N ARG A 132 -4.25 -14.93 2.30
CA ARG A 132 -5.44 -14.28 2.88
C ARG A 132 -6.11 -15.17 3.93
N LYS A 133 -6.22 -16.47 3.67
CA LYS A 133 -6.73 -17.45 4.63
C LYS A 133 -5.88 -17.45 5.90
N LEU A 134 -4.55 -17.52 5.78
CA LEU A 134 -3.63 -17.44 6.92
C LEU A 134 -3.82 -16.14 7.71
N LEU A 135 -3.88 -14.98 7.07
CA LEU A 135 -4.12 -13.71 7.76
C LEU A 135 -5.44 -13.72 8.53
N THR A 136 -6.54 -14.12 7.89
CA THR A 136 -7.88 -14.09 8.49
C THR A 136 -8.07 -15.13 9.60
N GLN A 137 -7.47 -16.31 9.46
CA GLN A 137 -7.66 -17.43 10.40
C GLN A 137 -6.68 -17.40 11.57
N GLU A 138 -5.50 -16.81 11.40
CA GLU A 138 -4.45 -16.84 12.43
C GLU A 138 -4.23 -15.48 13.08
N LEU A 139 -4.25 -14.39 12.29
CA LEU A 139 -3.83 -13.06 12.75
C LEU A 139 -4.99 -12.10 13.01
N LEU A 140 -6.09 -12.24 12.28
CA LEU A 140 -7.21 -11.28 12.29
C LEU A 140 -8.52 -11.90 12.81
N THR A 141 -8.44 -12.97 13.60
CA THR A 141 -9.63 -13.56 14.23
C THR A 141 -10.24 -12.61 15.26
N VAL A 142 -11.56 -12.72 15.46
CA VAL A 142 -12.28 -11.93 16.48
C VAL A 142 -11.67 -12.12 17.87
N ALA A 143 -11.30 -13.36 18.22
CA ALA A 143 -10.67 -13.67 19.50
C ALA A 143 -9.33 -12.94 19.68
N ARG A 144 -8.50 -12.93 18.63
CA ARG A 144 -7.18 -12.27 18.67
C ARG A 144 -7.30 -10.73 18.66
N VAL A 145 -8.21 -10.18 17.87
CA VAL A 145 -8.48 -8.74 17.91
C VAL A 145 -8.96 -8.30 19.31
N ARG A 146 -9.74 -9.15 20.00
CA ARG A 146 -10.17 -8.92 21.38
C ARG A 146 -9.03 -9.06 22.40
N SER A 147 -8.10 -10.01 22.23
CA SER A 147 -6.95 -10.15 23.15
C SER A 147 -6.07 -8.90 23.16
N PHE A 148 -5.98 -8.17 22.04
CA PHE A 148 -5.27 -6.89 21.96
C PHE A 148 -6.00 -5.69 22.59
N ARG A 149 -7.14 -5.89 23.26
CA ARG A 149 -7.87 -4.81 23.95
C ARG A 149 -6.97 -4.03 24.91
N ARG A 150 -6.19 -4.74 25.74
CA ARG A 150 -5.28 -4.10 26.71
C ARG A 150 -4.27 -3.18 26.03
N VAL A 151 -3.72 -3.59 24.88
CA VAL A 151 -2.77 -2.76 24.12
C VAL A 151 -3.43 -1.45 23.70
N ARG A 152 -4.64 -1.51 23.14
CA ARG A 152 -5.39 -0.31 22.72
C ARG A 152 -5.69 0.62 23.90
N GLU A 153 -6.16 0.06 25.02
CA GLU A 153 -6.47 0.85 26.22
C GLU A 153 -5.22 1.55 26.78
N GLU A 154 -4.07 0.87 26.78
CA GLU A 154 -2.80 1.46 27.24
C GLU A 154 -2.26 2.55 26.31
N GLU A 155 -2.36 2.39 25.00
CA GLU A 155 -1.92 3.44 24.07
C GLU A 155 -2.86 4.65 24.10
N VAL A 156 -4.18 4.44 24.20
CA VAL A 156 -5.14 5.55 24.37
C VAL A 156 -4.92 6.28 25.70
N ALA A 157 -4.72 5.55 26.80
CA ALA A 157 -4.43 6.15 28.10
C ALA A 157 -3.11 6.94 28.10
N ARG A 158 -2.14 6.56 27.26
CA ARG A 158 -0.93 7.36 27.05
C ARG A 158 -1.24 8.65 26.29
N LEU A 159 -1.95 8.56 25.17
CA LEU A 159 -2.35 9.73 24.39
C LEU A 159 -3.08 10.77 25.26
N VAL A 160 -4.02 10.32 26.09
CA VAL A 160 -4.78 11.19 27.00
C VAL A 160 -3.88 11.86 28.04
N ARG A 161 -2.90 11.13 28.59
CA ARG A 161 -1.91 11.72 29.52
C ARG A 161 -1.05 12.78 28.84
N ASP A 162 -0.58 12.51 27.63
CA ASP A 162 0.24 13.46 26.87
C ASP A 162 -0.56 14.73 26.55
N LEU A 163 -1.84 14.59 26.17
CA LEU A 163 -2.76 15.71 25.96
C LEU A 163 -3.03 16.49 27.25
N SER A 164 -3.27 15.81 28.36
CA SER A 164 -3.51 16.45 29.66
C SER A 164 -2.28 17.24 30.12
N ALA A 165 -1.07 16.73 29.89
CA ALA A 165 0.17 17.42 30.22
C ALA A 165 0.37 18.67 29.35
N ALA A 166 0.08 18.57 28.05
CA ALA A 166 0.15 19.72 27.14
C ALA A 166 -0.91 20.79 27.47
N ALA A 167 -2.13 20.38 27.83
CA ALA A 167 -3.18 21.29 28.26
C ALA A 167 -2.79 22.03 29.54
N ALA A 168 -2.21 21.32 30.52
CA ALA A 168 -1.75 21.91 31.78
C ALA A 168 -0.63 22.95 31.58
N SER A 169 0.21 22.79 30.54
CA SER A 169 1.26 23.76 30.18
C SER A 169 0.80 24.83 29.19
N GLY A 170 -0.46 24.78 28.72
CA GLY A 170 -0.98 25.67 27.69
C GLY A 170 -0.33 25.49 26.31
N ALA A 171 0.33 24.36 26.07
CA ALA A 171 1.05 24.09 24.83
C ALA A 171 0.09 23.68 23.70
N THR A 172 0.35 24.18 22.50
CA THR A 172 -0.32 23.72 21.28
C THR A 172 0.18 22.32 20.89
N VAL A 173 -0.73 21.45 20.46
CA VAL A 173 -0.40 20.06 20.08
C VAL A 173 -0.71 19.78 18.62
N ASN A 174 0.09 18.90 18.00
CA ASN A 174 -0.18 18.36 16.67
C ASN A 174 -0.94 17.03 16.81
N LEU A 175 -2.27 17.08 16.71
CA LEU A 175 -3.11 15.87 16.84
C LEU A 175 -2.83 14.83 15.76
N THR A 176 -2.49 15.25 14.54
CA THR A 176 -2.17 14.31 13.44
C THR A 176 -0.96 13.46 13.79
N ASP A 177 0.11 14.07 14.29
CA ASP A 177 1.31 13.33 14.72
C ASP A 177 1.01 12.42 15.91
N MET A 178 0.26 12.91 16.89
CA MET A 178 -0.10 12.11 18.08
C MET A 178 -0.97 10.90 17.72
N VAL A 179 -1.94 11.05 16.81
CA VAL A 179 -2.78 9.94 16.32
C VAL A 179 -1.96 8.97 15.48
N ASN A 180 -1.07 9.44 14.61
CA ASN A 180 -0.17 8.59 13.84
C ASN A 180 0.70 7.72 14.75
N ARG A 181 1.24 8.31 15.84
CA ARG A 181 2.00 7.57 16.85
C ARG A 181 1.15 6.54 17.59
N LEU A 182 -0.08 6.91 18.01
CA LEU A 182 -1.03 5.99 18.65
C LEU A 182 -1.31 4.77 17.78
N VAL A 183 -1.67 4.99 16.50
CA VAL A 183 -1.99 3.91 15.56
C VAL A 183 -0.76 3.03 15.34
N ASN A 184 0.39 3.64 15.04
CA ASN A 184 1.63 2.90 14.79
C ASN A 184 2.09 2.07 16.00
N ASP A 185 2.09 2.64 17.20
CA ASP A 185 2.50 1.94 18.41
C ASP A 185 1.51 0.82 18.76
N THR A 186 0.21 1.02 18.54
CA THR A 186 -0.80 -0.03 18.70
C THR A 186 -0.53 -1.19 17.74
N VAL A 187 -0.34 -0.90 16.44
CA VAL A 187 -0.10 -1.94 15.43
C VAL A 187 1.20 -2.68 15.69
N LEU A 188 2.27 -1.97 16.05
CA LEU A 188 3.56 -2.58 16.39
C LEU A 188 3.44 -3.48 17.62
N ARG A 189 2.81 -3.03 18.69
CA ARG A 189 2.66 -3.85 19.89
C ARG A 189 1.81 -5.10 19.65
N CYS A 190 0.76 -5.01 18.82
CA CYS A 190 -0.02 -6.17 18.42
C CYS A 190 0.78 -7.12 17.50
N SER A 191 1.57 -6.56 16.59
CA SER A 191 2.26 -7.34 15.55
C SER A 191 3.56 -7.97 16.03
N VAL A 192 4.37 -7.24 16.80
CA VAL A 192 5.74 -7.63 17.20
C VAL A 192 5.93 -7.65 18.71
N GLY A 193 4.90 -7.34 19.50
CA GLY A 193 4.90 -7.45 20.96
C GLY A 193 5.50 -6.24 21.69
N SER A 194 6.17 -5.34 20.99
CA SER A 194 6.87 -4.20 21.58
C SER A 194 6.72 -2.93 20.73
N ARG A 195 7.16 -1.81 21.28
CA ARG A 195 7.34 -0.58 20.49
C ARG A 195 8.65 -0.68 19.70
N CYS A 196 8.64 -0.16 18.48
CA CYS A 196 9.83 -0.17 17.63
C CYS A 196 10.81 0.93 18.07
N LYS A 197 12.07 0.55 18.30
CA LYS A 197 13.17 1.50 18.54
C LYS A 197 13.35 2.45 17.33
N TYR A 198 13.11 1.93 16.13
CA TYR A 198 13.21 2.65 14.86
C TYR A 198 11.91 3.35 14.46
N ARG A 199 11.03 3.69 15.41
CA ARG A 199 9.69 4.25 15.12
C ARG A 199 9.73 5.45 14.18
N GLU A 200 10.56 6.44 14.48
CA GLU A 200 10.59 7.67 13.69
C GLU A 200 11.13 7.41 12.27
N GLU A 201 12.15 6.56 12.13
CA GLU A 201 12.66 6.13 10.82
C GLU A 201 11.59 5.36 10.02
N PHE A 202 10.87 4.46 10.69
CA PHE A 202 9.80 3.66 10.10
C PHE A 202 8.63 4.56 9.64
N LEU A 203 8.17 5.48 10.48
CA LEU A 203 7.09 6.42 10.15
C LEU A 203 7.50 7.35 9.00
N ALA A 204 8.74 7.86 9.00
CA ALA A 204 9.25 8.70 7.93
C ALA A 204 9.30 7.92 6.59
N ALA A 205 9.78 6.67 6.62
CA ALA A 205 9.81 5.82 5.43
C ALA A 205 8.40 5.48 4.92
N LEU A 206 7.48 5.12 5.82
CA LEU A 206 6.07 4.87 5.46
C LEU A 206 5.40 6.10 4.85
N HIS A 207 5.58 7.27 5.45
CA HIS A 207 4.98 8.51 4.94
C HIS A 207 5.53 8.85 3.54
N ALA A 208 6.84 8.69 3.33
CA ALA A 208 7.45 8.89 2.02
C ALA A 208 6.90 7.92 0.97
N ILE A 209 6.68 6.66 1.35
CA ILE A 209 6.07 5.65 0.49
C ILE A 209 4.62 6.02 0.15
N LEU A 210 3.79 6.35 1.13
CA LEU A 210 2.38 6.72 0.94
C LEU A 210 2.23 7.95 0.04
N HIS A 211 3.08 8.96 0.25
CA HIS A 211 3.10 10.14 -0.61
C HIS A 211 3.45 9.76 -2.06
N GLN A 212 4.41 8.86 -2.25
CA GLN A 212 4.86 8.45 -3.59
C GLN A 212 3.87 7.52 -4.31
N THR A 213 3.12 6.68 -3.59
CA THR A 213 2.06 5.85 -4.17
C THR A 213 0.80 6.65 -4.49
N SER A 214 0.58 7.79 -3.83
CA SER A 214 -0.56 8.69 -4.10
C SER A 214 -0.41 9.50 -5.38
N ALA A 215 0.82 9.64 -5.91
CA ALA A 215 1.10 10.38 -7.13
C ALA A 215 1.25 9.43 -8.33
N LEU A 216 0.61 9.76 -9.45
CA LEU A 216 0.85 9.06 -10.73
C LEU A 216 2.26 9.41 -11.23
N SER A 217 3.19 8.47 -11.19
CA SER A 217 4.51 8.69 -11.78
C SER A 217 4.47 8.57 -13.30
N VAL A 218 5.44 9.17 -13.99
CA VAL A 218 5.54 9.07 -15.47
C VAL A 218 5.69 7.61 -15.92
N ALA A 219 6.37 6.77 -15.14
CA ALA A 219 6.47 5.33 -15.43
C ALA A 219 5.14 4.59 -15.25
N ASP A 220 4.24 5.11 -14.42
CA ASP A 220 2.91 4.53 -14.22
C ASP A 220 1.95 4.94 -15.36
N LEU A 221 2.13 6.13 -15.94
CA LEU A 221 1.35 6.58 -17.11
C LEU A 221 1.81 5.93 -18.44
N PHE A 222 3.09 5.57 -18.54
CA PHE A 222 3.70 5.05 -19.78
C PHE A 222 4.48 3.75 -19.54
N PRO A 223 3.81 2.66 -19.13
CA PRO A 223 4.47 1.40 -18.79
C PRO A 223 5.23 0.77 -19.96
N SER A 224 4.87 1.09 -21.21
CA SER A 224 5.59 0.57 -22.38
C SER A 224 6.92 1.30 -22.67
N SER A 225 7.14 2.48 -22.07
CA SER A 225 8.27 3.35 -22.38
C SER A 225 9.47 3.12 -21.45
N LYS A 226 10.56 2.60 -22.01
CA LYS A 226 11.85 2.46 -21.29
C LYS A 226 12.39 3.81 -20.82
N LEU A 227 12.21 4.88 -21.60
CA LEU A 227 12.64 6.22 -21.21
C LEU A 227 11.85 6.74 -20.01
N ALA A 228 10.54 6.53 -19.99
CA ALA A 228 9.70 6.88 -18.83
C ALA A 228 10.19 6.16 -17.57
N SER A 229 10.48 4.86 -17.68
CA SER A 229 11.03 4.06 -16.57
C SER A 229 12.41 4.54 -16.10
N MET A 230 13.24 5.07 -16.99
CA MET A 230 14.59 5.56 -16.68
C MET A 230 14.58 6.93 -15.97
N VAL A 231 13.66 7.81 -16.36
CA VAL A 231 13.52 9.17 -15.83
C VAL A 231 12.69 9.19 -14.54
N ALA A 232 11.83 8.20 -14.32
CA ALA A 232 10.99 8.13 -13.15
C ALA A 232 11.81 7.96 -11.85
N THR A 233 11.67 8.93 -10.94
CA THR A 233 12.25 8.91 -9.60
C THR A 233 11.35 8.16 -8.60
N GLY A 234 10.05 8.06 -8.87
CA GLY A 234 9.05 7.42 -8.01
C GLY A 234 9.43 5.98 -7.62
N PRO A 235 9.56 5.04 -8.58
CA PRO A 235 9.91 3.65 -8.27
C PRO A 235 11.24 3.50 -7.52
N ARG A 236 12.24 4.34 -7.82
CA ARG A 236 13.56 4.31 -7.15
C ARG A 236 13.47 4.75 -5.70
N ASN A 237 12.78 5.85 -5.43
CA ASN A 237 12.64 6.38 -4.09
C ASN A 237 11.76 5.46 -3.21
N VAL A 238 10.69 4.91 -3.79
CA VAL A 238 9.83 3.92 -3.11
C VAL A 238 10.61 2.67 -2.76
N LEU A 239 11.44 2.16 -3.69
CA LEU A 239 12.29 1.01 -3.42
C LEU A 239 13.29 1.29 -2.30
N ALA A 240 13.94 2.47 -2.29
CA ALA A 240 14.87 2.83 -1.23
C ALA A 240 14.18 2.88 0.15
N ASN A 241 12.98 3.45 0.24
CA ASN A 241 12.22 3.49 1.49
C ASN A 241 11.69 2.10 1.88
N ARG A 242 11.28 1.27 0.92
CA ARG A 242 10.92 -0.12 1.17
C ARG A 242 12.09 -0.89 1.78
N ASN A 243 13.29 -0.76 1.21
CA ASN A 243 14.48 -1.45 1.72
C ASN A 243 14.79 -1.05 3.19
N LYS A 244 14.59 0.22 3.56
CA LYS A 244 14.73 0.66 4.96
C LYS A 244 13.74 -0.05 5.87
N VAL A 245 12.47 -0.11 5.46
CA VAL A 245 11.42 -0.76 6.26
C VAL A 245 11.64 -2.28 6.31
N GLU A 246 12.06 -2.90 5.21
CA GLU A 246 12.42 -4.32 5.14
C GLU A 246 13.54 -4.65 6.14
N ARG A 247 14.62 -3.87 6.14
CA ARG A 247 15.70 -3.97 7.15
C ARG A 247 15.18 -3.88 8.58
N ILE A 248 14.32 -2.89 8.88
CA ILE A 248 13.72 -2.73 10.22
C ILE A 248 12.89 -3.96 10.61
N ILE A 249 12.11 -4.51 9.68
CA ILE A 249 11.30 -5.71 9.94
C ILE A 249 12.21 -6.92 10.20
N GLU A 250 13.27 -7.10 9.42
CA GLU A 250 14.24 -8.18 9.61
C GLU A 250 14.95 -8.10 10.97
N GLU A 251 15.38 -6.89 11.37
CA GLU A 251 15.96 -6.65 12.69
C GLU A 251 14.99 -7.04 13.80
N ILE A 252 13.71 -6.67 13.68
CA ILE A 252 12.66 -7.05 14.65
C ILE A 252 12.44 -8.56 14.68
N ILE A 253 12.41 -9.23 13.53
CA ILE A 253 12.26 -10.69 13.45
C ILE A 253 13.43 -11.35 14.18
N GLN A 254 14.66 -10.88 13.96
CA GLN A 254 15.84 -11.46 14.58
C GLN A 254 15.91 -11.19 16.08
N GLU A 255 15.63 -9.96 16.52
CA GLU A 255 15.52 -9.64 17.94
C GLU A 255 14.49 -10.55 18.63
N ARG A 256 13.33 -10.80 17.99
CA ARG A 256 12.29 -11.65 18.56
C ARG A 256 12.68 -13.11 18.63
N LYS A 257 13.38 -13.63 17.60
CA LYS A 257 13.92 -15.01 17.62
C LYS A 257 14.90 -15.21 18.78
N ASN A 258 15.84 -14.27 18.95
CA ASN A 258 16.82 -14.32 20.04
C ASN A 258 16.16 -14.26 21.44
N GLN A 259 15.09 -13.46 21.59
CA GLN A 259 14.32 -13.42 22.84
C GLN A 259 13.69 -14.77 23.14
N ILE A 260 13.02 -15.40 22.17
CA ILE A 260 12.39 -16.71 22.35
C ILE A 260 13.44 -17.77 22.75
N GLU A 261 14.62 -17.76 22.13
CA GLU A 261 15.72 -18.67 22.49
C GLU A 261 16.24 -18.43 23.91
N THR A 262 16.39 -17.17 24.31
CA THR A 262 16.83 -16.79 25.66
C THR A 262 15.79 -17.20 26.71
N ASP A 263 14.51 -16.95 26.43
CA ASP A 263 13.40 -17.32 27.31
C ASP A 263 13.35 -18.84 27.52
N MET A 264 13.56 -19.63 26.46
CA MET A 264 13.66 -21.10 26.54
C MET A 264 14.88 -21.56 27.36
N MET A 265 16.02 -20.88 27.26
CA MET A 265 17.22 -21.19 28.05
C MET A 265 17.09 -20.81 29.53
N SER A 266 16.25 -19.82 29.85
CA SER A 266 16.07 -19.30 31.20
C SER A 266 15.13 -20.13 32.10
N GLY A 267 14.55 -21.22 31.58
CA GLY A 267 13.82 -22.22 32.37
C GLY A 267 12.52 -21.70 33.01
N ASN A 268 11.93 -20.64 32.48
CA ASN A 268 10.64 -20.16 32.95
C ASN A 268 9.51 -20.94 32.26
N ASP A 269 9.42 -22.23 32.58
CA ASP A 269 8.28 -23.09 32.24
C ASP A 269 7.06 -22.64 33.04
N ASP A 270 6.53 -21.47 32.72
CA ASP A 270 5.16 -21.15 33.10
C ASP A 270 4.28 -22.09 32.27
N VAL A 271 3.91 -23.22 32.87
CA VAL A 271 2.78 -24.08 32.48
C VAL A 271 1.50 -23.26 32.69
N GLY A 272 1.43 -22.12 32.02
CA GLY A 272 0.26 -21.29 31.89
C GLY A 272 -0.58 -21.89 30.77
N ASP A 273 -1.87 -22.02 31.04
CA ASP A 273 -2.91 -22.41 30.11
C ASP A 273 -2.60 -21.94 28.68
N LYS A 274 -2.61 -22.85 27.69
CA LYS A 274 -2.27 -22.53 26.28
C LYS A 274 -3.04 -21.31 25.77
N ALA A 275 -4.27 -21.12 26.27
CA ALA A 275 -5.10 -19.95 25.99
C ALA A 275 -4.53 -18.62 26.51
N ALA A 276 -3.86 -18.61 27.67
CA ALA A 276 -3.22 -17.43 28.25
C ALA A 276 -1.91 -17.05 27.53
N VAL A 277 -1.13 -18.05 27.09
CA VAL A 277 0.07 -17.85 26.26
C VAL A 277 -0.30 -17.32 24.89
N GLU A 278 -1.34 -17.88 24.26
CA GLU A 278 -1.84 -17.43 22.96
C GLU A 278 -2.47 -16.03 23.04
N SER A 279 -3.11 -15.69 24.17
CA SER A 279 -3.62 -14.34 24.43
C SER A 279 -2.53 -13.28 24.65
N LYS A 280 -1.30 -13.67 25.04
CA LYS A 280 -0.13 -12.77 25.14
C LYS A 280 0.74 -12.77 23.88
N SER A 281 0.61 -13.78 23.00
CA SER A 281 1.40 -13.90 21.78
C SER A 281 1.10 -12.78 20.79
N CYS A 282 2.15 -12.14 20.26
CA CYS A 282 2.00 -11.16 19.18
C CYS A 282 1.81 -11.88 17.82
N SER A 283 1.42 -11.16 16.76
CA SER A 283 1.24 -11.78 15.44
C SER A 283 2.51 -12.45 14.91
N LEU A 284 3.68 -11.87 15.17
CA LEU A 284 4.97 -12.43 14.79
C LEU A 284 5.25 -13.76 15.50
N ASP A 285 4.85 -13.92 16.77
CA ASP A 285 5.03 -15.18 17.50
C ASP A 285 4.26 -16.33 16.83
N VAL A 286 3.04 -16.05 16.37
CA VAL A 286 2.23 -17.04 15.63
C VAL A 286 2.84 -17.37 14.28
N LEU A 287 3.32 -16.37 13.54
CA LEU A 287 3.99 -16.61 12.26
C LEU A 287 5.27 -17.44 12.42
N LEU A 288 6.06 -17.18 13.47
CA LEU A 288 7.26 -17.95 13.79
C LEU A 288 6.92 -19.38 14.25
N ARG A 289 5.83 -19.56 15.01
CA ARG A 289 5.32 -20.89 15.39
C ARG A 289 4.94 -21.70 14.15
N LEU A 290 4.11 -21.13 13.27
CA LEU A 290 3.67 -21.78 12.04
C LEU A 290 4.84 -22.05 11.07
N GLN A 291 5.86 -21.19 11.06
CA GLN A 291 7.11 -21.44 10.32
C GLN A 291 7.85 -22.69 10.84
N LYS A 292 7.86 -22.92 12.16
CA LYS A 292 8.50 -24.10 12.78
C LYS A 292 7.67 -25.38 12.62
N GLU A 293 6.35 -25.28 12.82
CA GLU A 293 5.43 -26.43 12.74
C GLU A 293 5.26 -26.95 11.30
N GLY A 294 5.39 -26.08 10.30
CA GLY A 294 5.17 -26.44 8.90
C GLY A 294 3.70 -26.77 8.62
N GLY A 295 3.46 -27.60 7.60
CA GLY A 295 2.10 -28.10 7.29
C GLY A 295 1.13 -27.06 6.70
N THR A 296 1.59 -25.84 6.45
CA THR A 296 0.81 -24.81 5.75
C THR A 296 0.89 -24.99 4.24
N PRO A 297 -0.19 -24.69 3.47
CA PRO A 297 -0.17 -24.81 2.01
C PRO A 297 0.90 -23.96 1.32
N ILE A 298 1.37 -22.90 1.97
CA ILE A 298 2.50 -22.08 1.53
C ILE A 298 3.57 -22.12 2.62
N PRO A 299 4.82 -22.47 2.29
CA PRO A 299 5.93 -22.37 3.23
C PRO A 299 6.07 -20.95 3.80
N ILE A 300 5.99 -20.83 5.12
CA ILE A 300 6.16 -19.54 5.81
C ILE A 300 7.66 -19.24 5.92
N THR A 301 8.21 -18.62 4.89
CA THR A 301 9.60 -18.13 4.90
C THR A 301 9.68 -16.78 5.62
N ASN A 302 10.90 -16.35 6.00
CA ASN A 302 11.09 -15.00 6.54
C ASN A 302 10.56 -13.92 5.59
N GLN A 303 10.70 -14.11 4.27
CA GLN A 303 10.13 -13.21 3.27
C GLN A 303 8.61 -13.14 3.35
N VAL A 304 7.91 -14.27 3.52
CA VAL A 304 6.45 -14.28 3.71
C VAL A 304 6.06 -13.57 5.00
N ILE A 305 6.80 -13.78 6.10
CA ILE A 305 6.57 -13.07 7.36
C ILE A 305 6.73 -11.56 7.16
N THR A 306 7.81 -11.12 6.51
CA THR A 306 8.06 -9.71 6.18
C THR A 306 6.91 -9.12 5.36
N VAL A 307 6.45 -9.83 4.32
CA VAL A 307 5.34 -9.41 3.47
C VAL A 307 4.02 -9.30 4.24
N LEU A 308 3.73 -10.23 5.16
CA LEU A 308 2.50 -10.18 5.96
C LEU A 308 2.53 -9.07 7.02
N LEU A 309 3.69 -8.85 7.64
CA LEU A 309 3.91 -7.73 8.55
C LEU A 309 3.92 -6.38 7.82
N TRP A 310 4.33 -6.35 6.56
CA TRP A 310 4.26 -5.19 5.67
C TRP A 310 2.82 -4.79 5.39
N VAL A 311 1.98 -5.73 4.94
CA VAL A 311 0.59 -5.44 4.57
C VAL A 311 -0.28 -5.09 5.77
N SER A 312 -0.16 -5.82 6.88
CA SER A 312 -0.90 -5.52 8.11
C SER A 312 -0.80 -4.03 8.49
N LYS A 313 0.34 -3.40 8.17
CA LYS A 313 0.63 -2.00 8.48
C LYS A 313 0.14 -1.01 7.41
N LEU A 314 0.12 -1.40 6.13
CA LEU A 314 -0.47 -0.57 5.06
C LEU A 314 -2.00 -0.53 5.14
N HIS A 315 -2.65 -1.66 5.46
CA HIS A 315 -4.11 -1.75 5.51
C HIS A 315 -4.73 -0.96 6.68
N ILE A 316 -3.96 -0.69 7.76
CA ILE A 316 -4.43 0.08 8.93
C ILE A 316 -4.21 1.59 8.75
N THR A 317 -3.38 2.02 7.79
CA THR A 317 -3.12 3.46 7.55
C THR A 317 -3.95 4.03 6.39
N VAL A 318 -4.56 3.16 5.57
CA VAL A 318 -5.33 3.55 4.37
C VAL A 318 -6.86 3.56 4.63
N PHE A 319 -7.29 3.29 5.86
CA PHE A 319 -8.65 3.50 6.37
C PHE A 319 -8.60 4.30 7.66
#